data_AF-A0A967P6A9-F1
#
_entry.id   AF-A0A967P6A9-F1
#
_cell.length_a   1.000
_cell.length_b   1.000
_cell.length_c   1.000
_cell.angle_alpha   90.00
_cell.angle_beta   90.00
_cell.angle_gamma   90.00
#
_symmetry.space_group_name_H-M   'P 1'
#
loop_
_entity.id
_entity.type
_entity.pdbx_description
1 polymer ?
#
loop_
_entity_poly.entity_id
_entity_poly.type
_entity_poly.pdbx_seq_one_letter_code
_entity_poly.pdbx_strand_id
1 'polypeptide(L)' 'DVSNMLLYCNKCAKPSRTGNKVLENGEKIRYCKRCEEEFKA' A
#
# COMPACT_ATOMS: atom_id res chain seq x y z
N ASP A 1 10.63 -17.64 5.26
CA ASP A 1 10.07 -17.23 3.95
C ASP A 1 8.96 -16.22 4.19
N VAL A 2 9.02 -15.04 3.57
CA VAL A 2 8.00 -13.97 3.70
C VAL A 2 7.51 -13.51 2.32
N SER A 3 8.15 -13.96 1.25
CA SER A 3 7.87 -13.59 -0.13
C SER A 3 6.47 -13.99 -0.61
N ASN A 4 5.86 -14.98 0.05
CA ASN A 4 4.49 -15.44 -0.20
C ASN A 4 3.41 -14.65 0.58
N MET A 5 3.79 -13.72 1.48
CA MET A 5 2.84 -12.90 2.22
C MET A 5 2.57 -11.56 1.53
N LEU A 6 1.31 -11.12 1.57
CA LEU A 6 0.86 -9.83 1.08
C LEU A 6 0.22 -9.03 2.22
N LEU A 7 0.33 -7.71 2.14
CA LEU A 7 -0.37 -6.82 3.07
C LEU A 7 -1.85 -6.79 2.75
N TYR A 8 -2.67 -6.87 3.79
CA TYR A 8 -4.12 -6.75 3.66
C TYR A 8 -4.51 -5.27 3.62
N CYS A 9 -5.14 -4.85 2.52
CA CYS A 9 -5.63 -3.48 2.41
C CYS A 9 -7.06 -3.41 2.98
N ASN A 10 -7.22 -2.65 4.07
CA ASN A 10 -8.52 -2.47 4.73
C ASN A 10 -9.57 -1.78 3.83
N LYS A 11 -9.12 -0.98 2.86
CA LYS A 11 -10.05 -0.24 1.98
C LYS A 11 -10.68 -1.09 0.90
N CYS A 12 -9.88 -1.94 0.23
CA CYS A 12 -10.39 -2.84 -0.81
C CYS A 12 -10.67 -4.25 -0.29
N ALA A 13 -10.48 -4.48 1.02
CA ALA A 13 -10.70 -5.74 1.74
C ALA A 13 -10.00 -6.94 1.09
N LYS A 14 -8.81 -6.72 0.51
CA LYS A 14 -8.07 -7.72 -0.27
C LYS A 14 -6.56 -7.62 -0.01
N PRO A 15 -5.84 -8.76 -0.08
CA PRO A 15 -4.38 -8.74 -0.10
C PRO A 15 -3.88 -8.04 -1.37
N SER A 16 -2.94 -7.12 -1.23
CA SER A 16 -2.41 -6.36 -2.36
C SER A 16 -0.94 -6.03 -2.19
N ARG A 17 -0.28 -5.70 -3.31
CA ARG A 17 1.09 -5.19 -3.31
C ARG A 17 1.09 -3.71 -2.97
N THR A 18 2.07 -3.29 -2.18
CA THR A 18 2.35 -1.87 -1.91
C THR A 18 3.19 -1.26 -3.02
N GLY A 19 2.93 0.01 -3.33
CA GLY A 19 3.84 0.91 -4.05
C GLY A 19 4.28 2.04 -3.12
N ASN A 20 5.29 2.81 -3.54
CA ASN A 20 5.74 4.01 -2.84
C ASN A 20 5.40 5.22 -3.70
N LYS A 21 4.82 6.26 -3.09
CA LYS A 21 4.56 7.55 -3.74
C LYS A 21 5.14 8.66 -2.88
N VAL A 22 5.69 9.68 -3.53
CA VAL A 22 6.11 10.92 -2.88
C VAL A 22 4.96 11.90 -3.03
N LEU A 23 4.44 12.38 -1.91
CA LEU A 23 3.43 13.44 -1.87
C LEU A 23 4.09 14.80 -2.12
N GLU A 24 3.28 15.82 -2.41
CA GLU A 24 3.77 17.18 -2.69
C GLU A 24 4.45 17.84 -1.49
N ASN A 25 4.14 17.38 -0.28
CA ASN A 25 4.81 17.79 0.96
C ASN A 25 6.20 17.14 1.15
N GLY A 26 6.63 16.27 0.22
CA GLY A 26 7.90 15.53 0.29
C GLY A 26 7.84 14.23 1.07
N GLU A 27 6.68 13.86 1.65
CA GLU A 27 6.54 12.62 2.41
C GLU A 27 6.44 11.40 1.49
N LYS A 28 7.13 10.33 1.90
CA LYS A 28 7.07 9.03 1.24
C LYS A 28 5.99 8.19 1.89
N ILE A 29 4.89 7.99 1.18
CA ILE A 29 3.80 7.12 1.62
C ILE A 29 3.84 5.78 0.89
N ARG A 30 3.38 4.74 1.58
CA ARG A 30 3.04 3.46 0.94
C ARG A 30 1.59 3.52 0.50
N TYR A 31 1.32 3.08 -0.73
CA TYR A 31 -0.03 3.04 -1.28
C TYR A 31 -0.35 1.66 -1.85
N CYS A 32 -1.63 1.34 -1.90
CA CYS A 32 -2.15 0.10 -2.45
C CYS A 32 -2.13 0.16 -3.97
N LYS A 33 -1.39 -0.72 -4.64
CA LYS A 33 -1.36 -0.75 -6.12
C LYS A 33 -2.69 -1.14 -6.76
N ARG A 34 -3.67 -1.60 -5.98
CA ARG A 34 -4.97 -2.06 -6.49
C ARG A 34 -6.03 -0.96 -6.50
N CYS A 35 -6.11 -0.17 -5.43
CA CYS A 35 -7.10 0.90 -5.28
C CYS A 35 -6.47 2.30 -5.21
N GLU A 36 -5.15 2.38 -5.39
CA GLU A 36 -4.34 3.61 -5.44
C GLU A 36 -4.40 4.49 -4.18
N GLU A 37 -4.86 3.91 -3.08
CA GLU A 37 -4.99 4.62 -1.81
C GLU A 37 -3.83 4.38 -0.87
N GLU A 38 -3.61 5.32 0.04
CA GLU A 38 -2.62 5.20 1.10
C GLU A 38 -2.87 3.96 1.97
N PHE A 39 -1.82 3.16 2.17
CA PHE A 39 -1.80 2.10 3.17
C PHE A 39 -1.63 2.74 4.53
N LYS A 40 -2.74 3.19 5.12
CA LYS A 40 -2.77 3.57 6.52
C LYS A 40 -2.62 2.32 7.37
N ALA A 41 -1.61 2.33 8.24
CA ALA A 41 -1.38 1.30 9.24
C ALA A 41 -2.48 1.37 10.31
#